data_AF-A0A967T2E2-F1
#
_entry.id   AF-A0A967T2E2-F1
#
_cell.length_a   1.000
_cell.length_b   1.000
_cell.length_c   1.000
_cell.angle_alpha   90.00
_cell.angle_beta   90.00
_cell.angle_gamma   90.00
#
_symmetry.space_group_name_H-M   'P 1'
#
loop_
_entity.id
_entity.type
_entity.pdbx_description
1 polymer ?
#
loop_
_entity_poly.entity_id
_entity_poly.type
_entity_poly.pdbx_seq_one_letter_code
_entity_poly.pdbx_strand_id
1 'polypeptide(L)'
;KNSGKTPCRSTLFYPLINQPELPFPDSIWVSDRNAQQTLDFKTTEKGVYFEIQIPSHAQRTYRVGYRQQTPAQKMEYILTTTHRWHRPLEQATFAIKIPQHLSLSELSFPYDQMTEDSSEDREGRYII
;
A
#
# COMPACT_ATOMS: atom_id res chain seq x y z
N LYS A 1 14.84 6.27 -3.02
CA LYS A 1 15.75 7.34 -3.51
C LYS A 1 17.10 6.73 -3.86
N ASN A 2 17.69 7.10 -4.99
CA ASN A 2 19.04 6.68 -5.38
C ASN A 2 19.97 7.90 -5.31
N SER A 3 20.89 7.91 -4.35
CA SER A 3 21.91 8.96 -4.21
C SER A 3 23.23 8.63 -4.93
N GLY A 4 23.33 7.43 -5.53
CA GLY A 4 24.53 6.96 -6.21
C GLY A 4 24.68 7.50 -7.63
N LYS A 5 25.88 7.35 -8.18
CA LYS A 5 26.29 7.82 -9.52
C LYS A 5 25.80 6.93 -10.67
N THR A 6 25.22 5.77 -10.36
CA THR A 6 24.71 4.81 -11.35
C THR A 6 23.23 4.52 -11.11
N PRO A 7 22.46 4.17 -12.16
CA PRO A 7 21.10 3.68 -11.98
C PRO A 7 21.08 2.43 -11.08
N CYS A 8 20.07 2.35 -10.23
CA CYS A 8 19.83 1.20 -9.36
C CYS A 8 18.62 0.42 -9.88
N ARG A 9 18.76 -0.91 -9.96
CA ARG A 9 17.66 -1.85 -10.19
C ARG A 9 17.51 -2.75 -8.99
N SER A 10 16.28 -3.06 -8.63
CA SER A 10 15.97 -3.97 -7.53
C SER A 10 14.61 -4.62 -7.76
N THR A 11 14.41 -5.80 -7.20
CA THR A 11 13.09 -6.44 -7.13
C THR A 11 12.52 -6.19 -5.75
N LEU A 12 11.34 -5.58 -5.68
CA LEU A 12 10.60 -5.43 -4.44
C LEU A 12 9.56 -6.53 -4.30
N PHE A 13 9.34 -6.96 -3.06
CA PHE A 13 8.22 -7.80 -2.66
C PHE A 13 7.24 -6.97 -1.84
N TYR A 14 5.98 -6.93 -2.26
CA TYR A 14 4.89 -6.32 -1.51
C TYR A 14 3.98 -7.44 -0.97
N PRO A 15 3.87 -7.59 0.36
CA PRO A 15 3.07 -8.66 0.93
C PRO A 15 1.57 -8.40 0.77
N LEU A 16 0.81 -9.48 0.62
CA LEU A 16 -0.66 -9.43 0.65
C LEU A 16 -1.16 -10.54 1.57
N ILE A 17 -2.23 -10.24 2.31
CA ILE A 17 -2.83 -11.20 3.23
C ILE A 17 -3.67 -12.18 2.42
N ASN A 18 -3.54 -13.46 2.78
CA ASN A 18 -4.31 -14.55 2.19
C ASN A 18 -4.76 -15.49 3.30
N GLN A 19 -5.90 -15.18 3.91
CA GLN A 19 -6.48 -15.98 4.98
C GLN A 19 -7.98 -16.16 4.72
N PRO A 20 -8.65 -17.18 5.30
CA PRO A 20 -10.07 -17.40 5.07
C PRO A 20 -10.96 -16.18 5.38
N GLU A 21 -10.61 -15.41 6.42
CA GLU A 21 -11.34 -14.20 6.83
C GLU A 21 -11.02 -12.96 5.97
N LEU A 22 -9.87 -12.99 5.29
CA LEU A 22 -9.36 -11.92 4.43
C LEU A 22 -8.70 -12.55 3.19
N PRO A 23 -9.54 -13.03 2.23
CA PRO A 23 -9.07 -13.80 1.09
C PRO A 23 -8.20 -12.96 0.17
N PHE A 24 -7.33 -13.59 -0.62
CA PHE A 24 -6.43 -12.87 -1.52
C PHE A 24 -7.16 -11.83 -2.41
N PRO A 25 -6.54 -10.68 -2.72
CA PRO A 25 -7.15 -9.66 -3.56
C PRO A 25 -7.63 -10.17 -4.92
N ASP A 26 -8.79 -9.67 -5.36
CA ASP A 26 -9.38 -10.01 -6.68
C ASP A 26 -8.75 -9.22 -7.84
N SER A 27 -8.08 -8.12 -7.52
CA SER A 27 -7.40 -7.26 -8.48
C SER A 27 -6.21 -6.56 -7.82
N ILE A 28 -5.10 -6.46 -8.56
CA ILE A 28 -3.85 -5.86 -8.12
C ILE A 28 -3.30 -5.02 -9.29
N TRP A 29 -2.73 -3.87 -8.97
CA TRP A 29 -2.05 -3.01 -9.93
C TRP A 29 -0.77 -2.44 -9.34
N VAL A 30 0.27 -2.32 -10.17
CA VAL A 30 1.55 -1.73 -9.81
C VAL A 30 1.90 -0.67 -10.86
N SER A 31 2.36 0.50 -10.43
CA SER A 31 2.70 1.61 -11.34
C SER A 31 3.88 2.45 -10.84
N ASP A 32 4.68 2.97 -11.77
CA ASP A 32 5.60 4.09 -11.54
C ASP A 32 4.85 5.39 -11.82
N ARG A 33 4.62 6.19 -10.76
CA ARG A 33 3.88 7.45 -10.85
C ARG A 33 4.67 8.54 -11.57
N ASN A 34 6.00 8.50 -11.54
CA ASN A 34 6.85 9.47 -12.22
C ASN A 34 6.90 9.18 -13.73
N ALA A 35 6.94 7.91 -14.12
CA ALA A 35 6.89 7.51 -15.53
C ALA A 35 5.46 7.43 -16.10
N GLN A 36 4.43 7.55 -15.25
CA GLN A 36 3.02 7.32 -15.60
C GLN A 36 2.81 5.96 -16.28
N GLN A 37 3.51 4.94 -15.78
CA GLN A 37 3.59 3.63 -16.41
C GLN A 37 3.09 2.54 -15.46
N THR A 38 2.27 1.62 -15.98
CA THR A 38 1.94 0.35 -15.30
C THR A 38 3.13 -0.59 -15.39
N LEU A 39 3.46 -1.25 -14.29
CA LEU A 39 4.56 -2.20 -14.20
C LEU A 39 4.04 -3.63 -14.20
N ASP A 40 4.77 -4.52 -14.88
CA ASP A 40 4.55 -5.95 -14.76
C ASP A 40 4.93 -6.43 -13.36
N PHE A 41 4.20 -7.42 -12.88
CA PHE A 41 4.44 -8.05 -11.58
C PHE A 41 4.14 -9.54 -11.63
N LYS A 42 4.74 -10.28 -10.70
CA LYS A 42 4.48 -11.70 -10.48
C LYS A 42 3.76 -11.89 -9.17
N THR A 43 2.60 -12.52 -9.22
CA THR A 43 1.80 -12.86 -8.04
C THR A 43 2.24 -14.18 -7.44
N THR A 44 2.18 -14.26 -6.11
CA THR A 44 2.33 -15.47 -5.31
C THR A 44 1.21 -15.51 -4.28
N GLU A 45 1.04 -16.62 -3.58
CA GLU A 45 0.05 -16.74 -2.49
C GLU A 45 0.26 -15.76 -1.33
N LYS A 46 1.44 -15.12 -1.23
CA LYS A 46 1.83 -14.24 -0.12
C LYS A 46 1.98 -12.76 -0.52
N GLY A 47 1.80 -12.43 -1.80
CA GLY A 47 2.05 -11.08 -2.30
C GLY A 47 2.57 -11.03 -3.74
N VAL A 48 3.11 -9.88 -4.12
CA VAL A 48 3.57 -9.60 -5.47
C VAL A 48 5.04 -9.18 -5.52
N TYR A 49 5.74 -9.62 -6.56
CA TYR A 49 7.09 -9.18 -6.91
C TYR A 49 7.05 -8.28 -8.12
N PHE A 50 7.78 -7.17 -8.09
CA PHE A 50 7.92 -6.26 -9.24
C PHE A 50 9.30 -5.61 -9.25
N GLU A 51 9.74 -5.24 -10.45
CA GLU A 51 11.01 -4.57 -10.64
C GLU A 51 10.88 -3.06 -10.49
N ILE A 52 11.87 -2.45 -9.86
CA ILE A 52 12.03 -1.00 -9.78
C ILE A 52 13.34 -0.58 -10.43
N GLN A 53 13.31 0.57 -11.09
CA GLN A 53 14.49 1.22 -11.65
C GLN A 53 14.52 2.67 -11.22
N ILE A 54 15.56 3.03 -10.45
CA ILE A 54 15.76 4.40 -9.97
C ILE A 54 17.02 4.95 -10.65
N PRO A 55 16.89 5.95 -11.55
CA PRO A 55 18.05 6.60 -12.17
C PRO A 55 19.03 7.16 -11.13
N SER A 56 20.26 7.44 -11.57
CA SER A 56 21.26 8.10 -10.72
C SER A 56 20.72 9.44 -10.22
N HIS A 57 20.97 9.75 -8.94
CA HIS A 57 20.54 10.98 -8.28
C HIS A 57 19.02 11.25 -8.34
N ALA A 58 18.19 10.22 -8.53
CA ALA A 58 16.75 10.35 -8.69
C ALA A 58 15.94 9.77 -7.52
N GLN A 59 14.68 10.21 -7.46
CA GLN A 59 13.64 9.62 -6.64
C GLN A 59 12.51 9.13 -7.55
N ARG A 60 11.93 7.99 -7.18
CA ARG A 60 10.79 7.38 -7.85
C ARG A 60 9.71 7.06 -6.82
N THR A 61 8.47 7.18 -7.24
CA THR A 61 7.27 6.86 -6.47
C THR A 61 6.57 5.70 -7.17
N TYR A 62 6.56 4.56 -6.49
CA TYR A 62 5.83 3.37 -6.94
C TYR A 62 4.52 3.28 -6.17
N ARG A 63 3.44 2.94 -6.87
CA ARG A 63 2.13 2.69 -6.28
C ARG A 63 1.75 1.24 -6.53
N VAL A 64 1.57 0.51 -5.45
CA VAL A 64 0.82 -0.75 -5.43
C VAL A 64 -0.59 -0.43 -4.96
N GLY A 65 -1.59 -0.97 -5.62
CA GLY A 65 -2.95 -0.97 -5.09
C GLY A 65 -3.64 -2.29 -5.40
N TYR A 66 -4.68 -2.58 -4.63
CA TYR A 66 -5.42 -3.82 -4.73
C TYR A 66 -6.86 -3.62 -4.25
N ARG A 67 -7.75 -4.51 -4.68
CA ARG A 67 -9.12 -4.63 -4.16
C ARG A 67 -9.29 -6.01 -3.55
N GLN A 68 -9.79 -6.04 -2.33
CA GLN A 68 -9.92 -7.25 -1.54
C GLN A 68 -11.29 -7.29 -0.89
N GLN A 69 -11.90 -8.48 -0.87
CA GLN A 69 -13.14 -8.71 -0.15
C GLN A 69 -12.85 -8.84 1.35
N THR A 70 -13.73 -8.28 2.18
CA THR A 70 -13.60 -8.28 3.65
C THR A 70 -14.83 -8.93 4.29
N PRO A 71 -15.05 -10.25 4.11
CA PRO A 71 -16.27 -10.92 4.56
C PRO A 71 -16.45 -10.87 6.08
N ALA A 72 -15.35 -10.85 6.84
CA ALA A 72 -15.37 -10.72 8.30
C ALA A 72 -15.53 -9.26 8.79
N GLN A 73 -15.79 -8.30 7.90
CA GLN A 73 -15.79 -6.85 8.20
C GLN A 73 -14.49 -6.38 8.87
N LYS A 74 -13.38 -7.05 8.53
CA LYS A 74 -12.06 -6.84 9.09
C LYS A 74 -11.09 -6.45 7.98
N MET A 75 -10.21 -5.50 8.28
CA MET A 75 -9.08 -5.14 7.44
C MET A 75 -7.79 -5.31 8.24
N GLU A 76 -6.78 -5.84 7.59
CA GLU A 76 -5.45 -5.99 8.16
C GLU A 76 -4.41 -5.43 7.20
N TYR A 77 -3.36 -4.84 7.76
CA TYR A 77 -2.24 -4.30 6.99
C TYR A 77 -0.91 -4.75 7.58
N ILE A 78 -0.01 -5.25 6.74
CA ILE A 78 1.27 -5.79 7.17
C ILE A 78 2.32 -4.68 7.26
N LEU A 79 2.71 -4.32 8.48
CA LEU A 79 3.68 -3.25 8.76
C LEU A 79 5.14 -3.71 8.81
N THR A 80 5.40 -5.02 8.90
CA THR A 80 6.72 -5.57 9.29
C THR A 80 7.64 -5.91 8.11
N THR A 81 7.17 -5.81 6.87
CA THR A 81 7.89 -6.40 5.72
C THR A 81 9.02 -5.56 5.16
N THR A 82 9.08 -4.28 5.51
CA THR A 82 10.18 -3.38 5.11
C THR A 82 11.49 -3.71 5.81
N HIS A 83 11.50 -4.58 6.81
CA HIS A 83 12.72 -5.15 7.38
C HIS A 83 13.63 -5.79 6.31
N ARG A 84 13.05 -6.34 5.23
CA ARG A 84 13.80 -6.94 4.13
C ARG A 84 14.50 -5.92 3.22
N TRP A 85 14.21 -4.63 3.36
CA TRP A 85 14.81 -3.58 2.53
C TRP A 85 16.21 -3.18 3.02
N HIS A 86 16.69 -3.77 4.12
CA HIS A 86 18.00 -3.47 4.73
C HIS A 86 18.19 -1.98 5.05
N ARG A 87 17.09 -1.24 5.13
CA ARG A 87 17.01 0.17 5.49
C ARG A 87 15.65 0.41 6.15
N PRO A 88 15.59 1.14 7.28
CA PRO A 88 14.31 1.46 7.90
C PRO A 88 13.48 2.35 6.97
N LEU A 89 12.16 2.21 7.06
CA LEU A 89 11.24 3.23 6.55
C LEU A 89 11.53 4.54 7.30
N GLU A 90 11.84 5.61 6.56
CA GLU A 90 12.08 6.93 7.15
C GLU A 90 10.76 7.54 7.69
N GLN A 91 9.65 7.28 7.00
CA GLN A 91 8.32 7.74 7.36
C GLN A 91 7.26 6.77 6.81
N ALA A 92 6.17 6.61 7.56
CA ALA A 92 4.95 5.97 7.09
C ALA A 92 3.74 6.80 7.52
N THR A 93 2.77 6.95 6.63
CA THR A 93 1.49 7.60 6.92
C THR A 93 0.40 6.64 6.53
N PHE A 94 -0.53 6.39 7.44
CA PHE A 94 -1.68 5.54 7.22
C PHE A 94 -2.91 6.44 7.09
N ALA A 95 -3.82 6.06 6.20
CA ALA A 95 -5.09 6.75 6.05
C ALA A 95 -6.15 5.70 5.76
N ILE A 96 -7.12 5.57 6.66
CA ILE A 96 -8.24 4.63 6.53
C ILE A 96 -9.47 5.45 6.15
N LYS A 97 -10.04 5.16 4.97
CA LYS A 97 -11.32 5.76 4.55
C LYS A 97 -12.45 4.76 4.77
N ILE A 98 -13.45 5.15 5.55
CA ILE A 98 -14.61 4.32 5.90
C ILE A 98 -15.88 4.95 5.32
N PRO A 99 -16.74 4.20 4.60
CA PRO A 99 -18.04 4.68 4.15
C PRO A 99 -18.91 5.16 5.33
N GLN A 100 -19.74 6.19 5.12
CA GLN A 100 -20.55 6.77 6.20
C GLN A 100 -21.53 5.77 6.86
N HIS A 101 -21.97 4.75 6.12
CA HIS A 101 -22.87 3.71 6.63
C HIS A 101 -22.16 2.64 7.48
N LEU A 102 -20.84 2.71 7.63
CA LEU A 102 -20.04 1.82 8.48
C LEU A 102 -19.44 2.59 9.65
N SER A 103 -19.31 1.90 10.79
CA SER A 103 -18.65 2.40 12.00
C SER A 103 -17.39 1.59 12.28
N LEU A 104 -16.28 2.26 12.59
CA LEU A 104 -15.09 1.58 13.10
C LEU A 104 -15.31 1.19 14.55
N SER A 105 -15.25 -0.11 14.85
CA SER A 105 -15.37 -0.63 16.21
C SER A 105 -14.04 -0.63 16.97
N GLU A 106 -12.95 -0.98 16.29
CA GLU A 106 -11.64 -1.20 16.90
C GLU A 106 -10.51 -0.84 15.93
N LEU A 107 -9.43 -0.29 16.48
CA LEU A 107 -8.16 -0.07 15.79
C LEU A 107 -7.03 -0.58 16.66
N SER A 108 -6.13 -1.39 16.09
CA SER A 108 -5.01 -2.00 16.82
C SER A 108 -3.84 -1.06 17.08
N PHE A 109 -3.94 0.20 16.64
CA PHE A 109 -2.92 1.24 16.80
C PHE A 109 -3.59 2.60 17.06
N PRO A 110 -2.91 3.54 17.75
CA PRO A 110 -3.43 4.88 17.95
C PRO A 110 -3.52 5.65 16.62
N TYR A 111 -4.49 6.56 16.52
CA TYR A 111 -4.63 7.49 15.41
C TYR A 111 -4.45 8.92 15.90
N ASP A 112 -3.99 9.80 15.02
CA ASP A 112 -3.72 11.20 15.37
C ASP A 112 -4.97 12.05 15.19
N GLN A 113 -5.74 11.80 14.13
CA GLN A 113 -6.90 12.61 13.78
C GLN A 113 -7.99 11.81 13.04
N MET A 114 -9.24 12.17 13.30
CA MET A 114 -10.40 11.75 12.53
C MET A 114 -11.02 12.97 11.83
N THR A 115 -11.32 12.84 10.54
CA THR A 115 -11.94 13.91 9.73
C THR A 115 -13.10 13.37 8.90
N GLU A 116 -14.12 14.21 8.68
CA GLU A 116 -15.24 13.91 7.79
C GLU A 116 -15.02 14.58 6.43
N ASP A 117 -15.09 13.80 5.35
CA ASP A 117 -15.06 14.34 3.98
C ASP A 117 -16.48 14.77 3.58
N SER A 118 -16.67 16.08 3.36
CA SER A 118 -17.93 16.69 2.93
C SER A 118 -17.96 17.02 1.44
N SER A 119 -16.98 16.53 0.66
CA SER A 119 -16.99 16.70 -0.80
C SER A 119 -18.02 15.75 -1.46
N GLU A 120 -19.01 16.35 -2.15
CA GLU A 120 -20.21 15.70 -2.73
C GLU A 120 -19.95 14.51 -3.68
N ASP A 121 -18.69 14.27 -4.08
CA ASP A 121 -18.36 13.17 -4.99
C ASP A 121 -17.81 11.90 -4.31
N ARG A 122 -17.49 11.90 -3.01
CA ARG A 122 -16.98 10.69 -2.30
C ARG A 122 -17.27 10.68 -0.79
N GLU A 123 -18.49 10.33 -0.40
CA GLU A 123 -18.89 10.12 1.01
C GLU A 123 -17.96 9.14 1.75
N GLY A 124 -17.19 9.63 2.72
CA GLY A 124 -16.48 8.77 3.67
C GLY A 124 -15.72 9.54 4.73
N ARG A 125 -15.39 8.86 5.83
CA ARG A 125 -14.60 9.39 6.95
C ARG A 125 -13.16 8.94 6.84
N TYR A 126 -12.20 9.80 7.20
CA TYR A 126 -10.78 9.44 7.26
C TYR A 126 -10.30 9.31 8.69
N ILE A 127 -9.44 8.32 8.93
CA ILE A 127 -8.65 8.16 10.14
C ILE A 127 -7.18 8.12 9.71
N ILE A 128 -6.38 9.03 10.26
CA ILE A 128 -4.95 9.22 9.93
C ILE A 128 -4.12 8.82 11.15
#